data_AF-A0A377HUF6-F1
#
_entry.id   AF-A0A377HUF6-F1
#
_cell.length_a   1.000
_cell.length_b   1.000
_cell.length_c   1.000
_cell.angle_alpha   90.00
_cell.angle_beta   90.00
_cell.angle_gamma   90.00
#
_symmetry.space_group_name_H-M   'P 1'
#
loop_
_entity.id
_entity.type
_entity.pdbx_description
1 polymer ?
#
loop_
_entity_poly.entity_id
_entity_poly.type
_entity_poly.pdbx_seq_one_letter_code
_entity_poly.pdbx_strand_id
1 'polypeptide(L)'
;MIRLKKSIALNTLSFRIFALFWLSFSSLLAISLSLPFLDARLYSELVQSELNTYHGEIANAVHHNRLTHIINNNIVTTFDKFDSVRPVLIDKNGIILGAHEEEKNYIQKFSEQSHDVSAPRKKTFYDTKIAGPFTVY
;
A
#
# COMPACT_ATOMS: atom_id res chain seq x y z
N MET A 1 11.24 -21.90 -59.84
CA MET A 1 11.38 -20.50 -59.39
C MET A 1 10.09 -20.08 -58.69
N ILE A 2 10.01 -20.23 -57.37
CA ILE A 2 8.80 -19.98 -56.59
C ILE A 2 8.82 -18.52 -56.14
N ARG A 3 8.06 -17.65 -56.82
CA ARG A 3 7.87 -16.26 -56.38
C ARG A 3 7.00 -16.25 -55.13
N LEU A 4 7.62 -16.02 -53.96
CA LEU A 4 6.90 -15.67 -52.73
C LEU A 4 6.09 -14.39 -52.98
N LYS A 5 4.78 -14.52 -53.22
CA LYS A 5 3.84 -13.40 -53.27
C LYS A 5 3.47 -12.99 -51.84
N LYS A 6 4.45 -12.52 -51.07
CA LYS A 6 4.27 -12.04 -49.68
C LYS A 6 4.30 -10.51 -49.68
N SER A 7 3.25 -9.86 -50.17
CA SER A 7 3.21 -8.38 -50.13
C SER A 7 1.83 -7.71 -50.08
N ILE A 8 0.70 -8.43 -50.18
CA ILE A 8 -0.56 -7.76 -50.56
C ILE A 8 -1.66 -7.76 -49.48
N ALA A 9 -1.59 -8.60 -48.44
CA ALA A 9 -2.62 -8.59 -47.40
C ALA A 9 -2.54 -7.39 -46.43
N LEU A 10 -1.33 -6.84 -46.22
CA LEU A 10 -1.07 -5.77 -45.25
C LEU A 10 -1.53 -4.37 -45.71
N ASN A 11 -1.75 -4.17 -47.00
CA ASN A 11 -2.07 -2.87 -47.58
C ASN A 11 -3.54 -2.73 -48.01
N THR A 12 -4.42 -3.57 -47.48
CA THR A 12 -5.87 -3.47 -47.71
C THR A 12 -6.51 -2.57 -46.65
N LEU A 13 -7.53 -1.80 -47.03
CA LEU A 13 -8.26 -0.93 -46.11
C LEU A 13 -8.82 -1.72 -44.91
N SER A 14 -9.36 -2.91 -45.16
CA SER A 14 -9.88 -3.81 -44.13
C SER A 14 -8.81 -4.23 -43.12
N PHE A 15 -7.61 -4.59 -43.56
CA PHE A 15 -6.53 -4.95 -42.65
C PHE A 15 -6.08 -3.76 -41.79
N ARG A 16 -6.02 -2.55 -42.36
CA ARG A 16 -5.69 -1.33 -41.59
C ARG A 16 -6.73 -1.04 -40.51
N ILE A 17 -8.01 -1.14 -40.84
CA ILE A 17 -9.11 -0.95 -39.87
C ILE A 17 -9.04 -2.03 -38.78
N PHE A 18 -8.86 -3.29 -39.16
CA PHE A 18 -8.74 -4.40 -38.22
C PHE A 18 -7.54 -4.23 -37.28
N ALA A 19 -6.38 -3.85 -37.81
CA ALA A 19 -5.18 -3.60 -37.02
C ALA A 19 -5.36 -2.42 -36.05
N LEU A 20 -5.94 -1.31 -36.49
CA LEU A 20 -6.23 -0.15 -35.64
C LEU A 20 -7.25 -0.45 -34.55
N PHE A 21 -8.28 -1.25 -34.87
CA PHE A 21 -9.25 -1.73 -33.89
C PHE A 21 -8.56 -2.59 -32.83
N TRP A 22 -7.77 -3.57 -33.23
CA TRP A 22 -7.10 -4.48 -32.30
C TRP A 22 -6.02 -3.76 -31.46
N LEU A 23 -5.30 -2.81 -32.08
CA LEU A 23 -4.36 -1.95 -31.36
C LEU A 23 -5.07 -1.12 -30.29
N SER A 24 -6.17 -0.46 -30.65
CA SER A 24 -6.95 0.35 -29.72
C SER A 24 -7.53 -0.49 -28.60
N PHE A 25 -8.13 -1.64 -28.93
CA PHE A 25 -8.69 -2.57 -27.97
C PHE A 25 -7.62 -3.12 -27.02
N SER A 26 -6.50 -3.59 -27.56
CA SER A 26 -5.39 -4.11 -26.76
C SER A 26 -4.78 -3.03 -25.87
N SER A 27 -4.68 -1.79 -26.34
CA SER A 27 -4.18 -0.66 -25.55
C SER A 27 -5.11 -0.35 -24.38
N LEU A 28 -6.42 -0.21 -24.64
CA LEU A 28 -7.42 0.02 -23.60
C LEU A 28 -7.45 -1.13 -22.59
N LEU A 29 -7.35 -2.37 -23.06
CA LEU A 29 -7.32 -3.55 -22.20
C LEU A 29 -6.04 -3.58 -21.34
N ALA A 30 -4.88 -3.26 -21.92
CA ALA A 30 -3.63 -3.17 -21.17
C ALA A 30 -3.69 -2.08 -20.09
N ILE A 31 -4.28 -0.91 -20.39
CA ILE A 31 -4.51 0.15 -19.40
C ILE A 31 -5.45 -0.35 -18.31
N SER A 32 -6.59 -0.95 -18.66
CA SER A 32 -7.57 -1.45 -17.69
C SER A 32 -6.97 -2.51 -16.75
N LEU A 33 -6.10 -3.37 -17.26
CA LEU A 33 -5.42 -4.40 -16.47
C LEU A 33 -4.26 -3.84 -15.64
N SER A 34 -3.66 -2.73 -16.04
CA SER A 34 -2.57 -2.11 -15.28
C SER A 34 -3.07 -1.21 -14.14
N LEU A 35 -4.31 -0.70 -14.22
CA LEU A 35 -4.95 0.08 -13.15
C LEU A 35 -4.77 -0.49 -11.73
N PRO A 36 -5.04 -1.78 -11.44
CA PRO A 36 -4.88 -2.32 -10.09
C PRO A 36 -3.44 -2.25 -9.57
N PHE A 37 -2.44 -2.36 -10.45
CA PHE A 37 -1.02 -2.34 -10.06
C PHE A 37 -0.49 -0.93 -9.79
N LEU A 38 -1.14 0.09 -10.35
CA LEU A 38 -0.80 1.50 -10.13
C LEU A 38 -1.47 2.08 -8.89
N ASP A 39 -2.37 1.32 -8.25
CA ASP A 39 -3.08 1.77 -7.05
C ASP A 39 -2.26 1.49 -5.77
N ALA A 40 -1.87 2.56 -5.08
CA ALA A 40 -1.13 2.54 -3.80
C ALA A 40 -1.96 1.99 -2.61
N ARG A 41 -3.16 1.48 -2.88
CA ARG A 41 -4.03 0.77 -1.92
C ARG A 41 -3.67 -0.71 -1.78
N LEU A 42 -2.79 -1.24 -2.62
CA LEU A 42 -2.25 -2.59 -2.45
C LEU A 42 -1.26 -2.66 -1.28
N TYR A 43 -1.14 -3.84 -0.69
CA TYR A 43 -0.05 -4.13 0.24
C TYR A 43 1.27 -4.09 -0.53
N SER A 44 2.15 -3.20 -0.11
CA SER A 44 3.49 -3.08 -0.68
C SER A 44 4.54 -3.22 0.42
N GLU A 45 5.73 -3.66 0.03
CA GLU A 45 6.87 -3.73 0.95
C GLU A 45 7.40 -2.32 1.24
N LEU A 46 8.03 -2.17 2.40
CA LEU A 46 8.71 -0.94 2.74
C LEU A 46 10.08 -0.89 2.06
N VAL A 47 10.41 0.29 1.54
CA VAL A 47 11.76 0.57 1.04
C VAL A 47 12.70 0.74 2.24
N GLN A 48 13.98 0.40 2.08
CA GLN A 48 14.97 0.50 3.17
C GLN A 48 15.04 1.91 3.80
N SER A 49 14.87 2.96 3.00
CA SER A 49 14.80 4.33 3.51
C SER A 49 13.61 4.55 4.43
N GLU A 50 12.43 4.02 4.08
CA GLU A 50 11.22 4.09 4.90
C GLU A 50 11.40 3.29 6.19
N LEU A 51 11.98 2.08 6.11
CA LEU A 51 12.29 1.27 7.30
C LEU A 51 13.15 2.04 8.31
N ASN A 52 14.22 2.69 7.83
CA ASN A 52 15.10 3.48 8.69
C ASN A 52 14.36 4.66 9.34
N THR A 53 13.47 5.33 8.60
CA THR A 53 12.62 6.40 9.13
C THR A 53 11.69 5.86 10.22
N TYR A 54 10.96 4.78 9.97
CA TYR A 54 10.04 4.20 10.95
C TYR A 54 10.76 3.70 12.20
N HIS A 55 11.94 3.07 12.06
CA HIS A 55 12.75 2.70 13.22
C HIS A 55 13.19 3.91 14.04
N GLY A 56 13.58 5.01 13.37
CA GLY A 56 13.90 6.28 14.04
C GLY A 56 12.71 6.84 14.82
N GLU A 57 11.52 6.85 14.21
CA GLU A 57 10.29 7.31 14.86
C GLU A 57 9.88 6.43 16.05
N ILE A 58 10.03 5.11 15.93
CA ILE A 58 9.76 4.17 17.04
C ILE A 58 10.74 4.45 18.20
N ALA A 59 12.04 4.56 17.93
CA ALA A 59 13.03 4.88 18.94
C ALA A 59 12.74 6.24 19.62
N ASN A 60 12.31 7.23 18.83
CA ASN A 60 11.90 8.53 19.31
C ASN A 60 10.66 8.45 20.23
N ALA A 61 9.66 7.65 19.85
CA ALA A 61 8.45 7.43 20.62
C ALA A 61 8.71 6.69 21.94
N VAL A 62 9.64 5.72 21.94
CA VAL A 62 10.12 5.04 23.15
C VAL A 62 10.82 6.04 24.07
N HIS A 63 11.78 6.81 23.54
CA HIS A 63 12.56 7.78 24.32
C HIS A 63 11.69 8.86 24.96
N HIS A 64 10.66 9.34 24.26
CA HIS A 64 9.75 10.37 24.74
C HIS A 64 8.57 9.83 25.55
N ASN A 65 8.57 8.54 25.95
CA ASN A 65 7.48 7.93 26.73
C ASN A 65 6.09 8.05 26.06
N ARG A 66 6.04 8.18 24.73
CA ARG A 66 4.78 8.26 23.99
C ARG A 66 4.06 6.92 24.02
N LEU A 67 4.80 5.82 23.92
CA LEU A 67 4.23 4.46 23.98
C LEU A 67 3.64 4.16 25.37
N THR A 68 4.31 4.54 26.44
CA THR A 68 3.81 4.36 27.82
C THR A 68 2.58 5.22 28.09
N HIS A 69 2.50 6.42 27.53
CA HIS A 69 1.29 7.25 27.58
C HIS A 69 0.10 6.58 26.85
N ILE A 70 0.32 5.98 25.68
CA ILE A 70 -0.73 5.24 24.94
C ILE A 70 -1.24 4.05 25.74
N ILE A 71 -0.32 3.27 26.35
CA ILE A 71 -0.66 2.10 27.18
C ILE A 71 -1.50 2.52 28.40
N ASN A 72 -1.13 3.62 29.05
CA ASN A 72 -1.77 4.04 30.32
C ASN A 72 -3.09 4.79 30.11
N ASN A 73 -3.18 5.65 29.10
CA ASN A 73 -4.31 6.56 28.97
C ASN A 73 -5.32 6.16 27.90
N ASN A 74 -4.99 5.24 26.97
CA ASN A 74 -5.85 4.76 25.88
C ASN A 74 -6.59 5.85 25.07
N ILE A 75 -6.19 7.12 25.20
CA ILE A 75 -6.87 8.29 24.65
C ILE A 75 -5.91 8.97 23.69
N VAL A 76 -6.37 9.15 22.45
CA VAL A 76 -5.68 9.94 21.44
C VAL A 76 -5.76 11.41 21.86
N THR A 77 -4.65 11.98 22.31
CA THR A 77 -4.55 13.41 22.58
C THR A 77 -4.60 14.22 21.28
N THR A 78 -5.24 15.38 21.28
CA THR A 78 -5.46 16.23 20.08
C THR A 78 -4.18 16.65 19.36
N PHE A 79 -3.04 16.66 20.07
CA PHE A 79 -1.70 16.90 19.49
C PHE A 79 -1.25 15.77 18.54
N ASP A 80 -1.72 14.54 18.74
CA ASP A 80 -1.39 13.35 17.95
C ASP A 80 -2.11 13.32 16.58
N LYS A 81 -3.09 14.21 16.38
CA LYS A 81 -3.81 14.38 15.10
C LYS A 81 -2.97 15.13 14.05
N PHE A 82 -2.02 15.95 14.50
CA PHE A 82 -1.17 16.76 13.64
C PHE A 82 0.23 16.20 13.47
N ASP A 83 0.57 15.13 14.20
CA ASP A 83 1.84 14.45 13.99
C ASP A 83 1.78 13.62 12.71
N SER A 84 2.82 13.74 11.89
CA SER A 84 2.84 13.13 10.55
C SER A 84 2.98 11.61 10.59
N VAL A 85 3.42 11.06 11.73
CA VAL A 85 3.47 9.62 12.03
C VAL A 85 2.98 9.41 13.46
N ARG A 86 1.88 8.65 13.62
CA ARG A 86 1.32 8.32 14.93
C ARG A 86 1.54 6.83 15.24
N PRO A 87 2.21 6.49 16.36
CA PRO A 87 2.37 5.10 16.75
C PRO A 87 1.04 4.53 17.26
N VAL A 88 0.70 3.33 16.78
CA VAL A 88 -0.45 2.55 17.26
C VAL A 88 0.07 1.22 17.77
N LEU A 89 -0.44 0.79 18.92
CA LEU A 89 -0.08 -0.49 19.53
C LEU A 89 -1.22 -1.48 19.36
N ILE A 90 -0.87 -2.72 19.01
CA ILE A 90 -1.79 -3.85 18.99
C ILE A 90 -1.28 -4.88 19.98
N ASP A 91 -2.09 -5.20 20.99
CA ASP A 91 -1.79 -6.27 21.93
C ASP A 91 -1.96 -7.65 21.25
N LYS A 92 -1.37 -8.70 21.83
CA LYS A 92 -1.52 -10.10 21.40
C LYS A 92 -2.98 -10.55 21.34
N ASN A 93 -3.84 -9.92 22.13
CA ASN A 93 -5.28 -10.16 22.16
C ASN A 93 -6.06 -9.42 21.05
N GLY A 94 -5.37 -8.66 20.18
CA GLY A 94 -6.00 -7.85 19.13
C GLY A 94 -6.57 -6.51 19.59
N ILE A 95 -6.27 -6.10 20.84
CA ILE A 95 -6.71 -4.80 21.37
C ILE A 95 -5.84 -3.70 20.76
N ILE A 96 -6.49 -2.74 20.09
CA ILE A 96 -5.83 -1.60 19.44
C ILE A 96 -5.83 -0.40 20.40
N LEU A 97 -4.64 0.15 20.67
CA LEU A 97 -4.41 1.29 21.56
C LEU A 97 -3.80 2.46 20.76
N GLY A 98 -4.25 3.70 21.03
CA GLY A 98 -3.71 4.90 20.39
C GLY A 98 -4.24 5.19 18.97
N ALA A 99 -5.30 4.48 18.54
CA ALA A 99 -5.98 4.72 17.26
C ALA A 99 -7.33 5.41 17.45
N HIS A 100 -7.75 6.20 16.46
CA HIS A 100 -9.12 6.73 16.42
C HIS A 100 -10.13 5.61 16.15
N GLU A 101 -11.36 5.75 16.63
CA GLU A 101 -12.42 4.74 16.42
C GLU A 101 -12.67 4.46 14.93
N GLU A 102 -12.59 5.48 14.06
CA GLU A 102 -12.70 5.31 12.61
C GLU A 102 -11.56 4.49 11.97
N GLU A 103 -10.37 4.48 12.58
CA GLU A 103 -9.18 3.82 12.04
C GLU A 103 -9.03 2.39 12.54
N LYS A 104 -9.60 2.06 13.72
CA LYS A 104 -9.49 0.74 14.34
C LYS A 104 -9.89 -0.39 13.39
N ASN A 105 -10.96 -0.20 12.63
CA ASN A 105 -11.41 -1.18 11.62
C ASN A 105 -10.38 -1.42 10.52
N TYR A 106 -9.64 -0.39 10.10
CA TYR A 106 -8.61 -0.51 9.07
C TYR A 106 -7.34 -1.15 9.62
N ILE A 107 -6.96 -0.75 10.83
CA ILE A 107 -5.79 -1.29 11.55
C ILE A 107 -5.98 -2.77 11.86
N GLN A 108 -7.19 -3.18 12.28
CA GLN A 108 -7.52 -4.58 12.49
C GLN A 108 -7.36 -5.39 11.20
N LYS A 109 -7.99 -4.96 10.09
CA LYS A 109 -7.86 -5.62 8.79
C LYS A 109 -6.42 -5.65 8.28
N PHE A 110 -5.65 -4.60 8.56
CA PHE A 110 -4.24 -4.55 8.23
C PHE A 110 -3.46 -5.60 9.03
N SER A 111 -3.68 -5.70 10.34
CA SER A 111 -3.03 -6.66 11.22
C SER A 111 -3.36 -8.11 10.86
N GLU A 112 -4.57 -8.39 10.38
CA GLU A 112 -5.02 -9.71 9.89
C GLU A 112 -4.45 -10.09 8.51
N GLN A 113 -3.78 -9.18 7.81
CA GLN A 113 -3.11 -9.49 6.53
C GLN A 113 -1.60 -9.32 6.61
N SER A 114 -1.12 -8.52 7.56
CA SER A 114 0.28 -8.19 7.79
C SER A 114 0.63 -8.47 9.26
N HIS A 115 0.80 -9.75 9.58
CA HIS A 115 1.19 -10.23 10.92
C HIS A 115 2.69 -10.52 11.02
N ASP A 116 3.38 -10.63 9.89
CA ASP A 116 4.79 -11.01 9.85
C ASP A 116 5.66 -9.79 10.16
N VAL A 117 6.36 -9.85 11.29
CA VAL A 117 7.24 -8.77 11.75
C VAL A 117 8.57 -8.77 11.01
N SER A 118 8.96 -9.89 10.39
CA SER A 118 10.19 -9.97 9.59
C SER A 118 10.05 -9.30 8.23
N ALA A 119 8.81 -9.15 7.75
CA ALA A 119 8.47 -8.54 6.47
C ALA A 119 7.35 -7.50 6.65
N PRO A 120 7.64 -6.34 7.28
CA PRO A 120 6.64 -5.29 7.46
C PRO A 120 6.16 -4.79 6.10
N ARG A 121 4.86 -4.51 6.01
CA ARG A 121 4.21 -3.99 4.81
C ARG A 121 3.61 -2.63 5.07
N LYS A 122 3.25 -1.94 4.00
CA LYS A 122 2.49 -0.70 4.06
C LYS A 122 1.26 -0.79 3.16
N LYS A 123 0.19 -0.12 3.58
CA LYS A 123 -1.05 0.00 2.82
C LYS A 123 -1.72 1.33 3.10
N THR A 124 -2.28 1.92 2.06
CA THR A 124 -3.11 3.13 2.16
C THR A 124 -4.58 2.74 2.23
N PHE A 125 -5.26 3.09 3.32
CA PHE A 125 -6.71 2.99 3.49
C PHE A 125 -7.31 4.38 3.35
N TYR A 126 -7.95 4.66 2.20
CA TYR A 126 -8.43 6.00 1.86
C TYR A 126 -7.31 7.04 1.96
N ASP A 127 -7.30 7.86 3.02
CA ASP A 127 -6.29 8.89 3.26
C ASP A 127 -5.30 8.50 4.37
N THR A 128 -5.48 7.36 5.03
CA THR A 128 -4.63 6.89 6.14
C THR A 128 -3.64 5.84 5.65
N LYS A 129 -2.34 6.12 5.79
CA LYS A 129 -1.27 5.14 5.51
C LYS A 129 -0.93 4.38 6.78
N ILE A 130 -0.96 3.05 6.70
CA ILE A 130 -0.61 2.16 7.80
C ILE A 130 0.62 1.36 7.37
N ALA A 131 1.63 1.29 8.24
CA ALA A 131 2.85 0.52 8.03
C ALA A 131 3.14 -0.33 9.27
N GLY A 132 3.56 -1.58 9.06
CA GLY A 132 3.88 -2.52 10.14
C GLY A 132 3.67 -3.98 9.73
N PRO A 133 3.75 -4.92 10.69
CA PRO A 133 4.00 -4.69 12.12
C PRO A 133 5.49 -4.50 12.41
N PHE A 134 5.81 -3.74 13.45
CA PHE A 134 7.19 -3.54 13.94
C PHE A 134 7.30 -4.06 15.37
N THR A 135 8.40 -4.72 15.71
CA THR A 135 8.70 -5.07 17.11
C THR A 135 9.24 -3.85 17.83
N VAL A 136 8.72 -3.60 19.02
CA VAL A 136 9.28 -2.66 19.99
C VAL A 136 9.93 -3.50 21.09
N TYR A 137 11.20 -3.22 21.40
CA TYR A 137 11.98 -3.88 22.46
C TYR A 137 12.14 -2.97 23.66
#